data_AF-A0A7S7AHA4-F1
#
_entry.id   AF-A0A7S7AHA4-F1
#
_cell.length_a   1.000
_cell.length_b   1.000
_cell.length_c   1.000
_cell.angle_alpha   90.00
_cell.angle_beta   90.00
_cell.angle_gamma   90.00
#
_symmetry.space_group_name_H-M   'P 1'
#
loop_
_entity.id
_entity.type
_entity.pdbx_description
1 polymer ?
#
loop_
_entity_poly.entity_id
_entity_poly.type
_entity_poly.pdbx_seq_one_letter_code
_entity_poly.pdbx_strand_id
1 'polypeptide(L)'
;MHNDFNTRIDQQIFPDIAIEVFEHDASPEGNAVAFCLPNLRKSYLSPLKSVKKSQFNFITYSERPKLIQDNAYYFEHLQQDYVFYLQIDEDYDLDSTLQGSYIFAYGALYLFQHQHTHRIIAGFWQH
;
A
#
# COMPACT_ATOMS: atom_id res chain seq x y z
N MET A 1 -12.10 -16.73 11.78
CA MET A 1 -11.25 -15.63 11.26
C MET A 1 -9.82 -16.08 10.92
N HIS A 2 -9.30 -17.24 11.35
CA HIS A 2 -7.94 -17.70 10.98
C HIS A 2 -7.76 -18.12 9.51
N ASN A 3 -8.79 -18.63 8.83
CA ASN A 3 -8.66 -19.10 7.45
C ASN A 3 -8.30 -17.98 6.47
N ASP A 4 -8.75 -16.74 6.74
CA ASP A 4 -8.55 -15.60 5.86
C ASP A 4 -7.09 -15.09 5.86
N PHE A 5 -6.37 -15.22 6.97
CA PHE A 5 -4.96 -14.84 7.02
C PHE A 5 -4.07 -15.81 6.23
N ASN A 6 -4.24 -17.11 6.45
CA ASN A 6 -3.46 -18.12 5.72
C ASN A 6 -3.73 -18.05 4.21
N THR A 7 -4.99 -17.87 3.80
CA THR A 7 -5.32 -17.64 2.39
C THR A 7 -4.59 -16.42 1.83
N ARG A 8 -4.56 -15.29 2.55
CA ARG A 8 -3.83 -14.10 2.11
C ARG A 8 -2.32 -14.32 2.01
N ILE A 9 -1.73 -15.16 2.86
CA ILE A 9 -0.31 -15.54 2.79
C ILE A 9 -0.02 -16.41 1.57
N ASP A 10 -0.86 -17.44 1.35
CA ASP A 10 -0.73 -18.33 0.19
C ASP A 10 -0.95 -17.55 -1.13
N GLN A 11 -1.73 -16.47 -1.06
CA GLN A 11 -2.10 -15.56 -2.15
C GLN A 11 -1.52 -14.17 -1.92
N GLN A 12 -0.22 -14.08 -1.60
CA GLN A 12 0.42 -12.81 -1.29
C GLN A 12 1.11 -12.12 -2.48
N ILE A 13 1.11 -12.72 -3.67
CA ILE A 13 1.87 -12.26 -4.85
C ILE A 13 0.97 -12.31 -6.09
N PHE A 14 1.07 -11.28 -6.92
CA PHE A 14 0.47 -11.22 -8.25
C PHE A 14 0.95 -12.39 -9.14
N PRO A 15 0.07 -13.02 -9.96
CA PRO A 15 -1.30 -12.63 -10.28
C PRO A 15 -2.38 -13.12 -9.31
N ASP A 16 -2.04 -14.05 -8.41
CA ASP A 16 -3.01 -14.73 -7.54
C ASP A 16 -3.26 -13.99 -6.22
N ILE A 17 -2.86 -12.72 -6.13
CA ILE A 17 -2.93 -11.95 -4.90
C ILE A 17 -4.37 -11.76 -4.41
N ALA A 18 -4.61 -11.97 -3.12
CA ALA A 18 -5.93 -11.82 -2.49
C ALA A 18 -6.35 -10.36 -2.25
N ILE A 19 -5.63 -9.39 -2.82
CA ILE A 19 -5.85 -7.95 -2.66
C ILE A 19 -6.25 -7.37 -4.01
N GLU A 20 -7.44 -6.77 -4.06
CA GLU A 20 -7.94 -6.07 -5.23
C GLU A 20 -7.64 -4.57 -5.14
N VAL A 21 -7.14 -4.00 -6.23
CA VAL A 21 -6.95 -2.56 -6.39
C VAL A 21 -7.93 -2.05 -7.43
N PHE A 22 -8.68 -1.03 -7.07
CA PHE A 22 -9.58 -0.32 -7.98
C PHE A 22 -9.35 1.18 -7.88
N GLU A 23 -9.62 1.86 -8.99
CA GLU A 23 -9.51 3.31 -9.11
C GLU A 23 -10.91 3.91 -9.15
N HIS A 24 -11.06 5.13 -8.65
CA HIS A 24 -12.31 5.89 -8.71
C HIS A 24 -12.03 7.33 -9.14
N ASP A 25 -13.02 7.97 -9.76
CA ASP A 25 -12.94 9.38 -10.10
C ASP A 25 -12.72 10.24 -8.85
N ALA A 26 -11.94 11.31 -8.99
CA ALA A 26 -11.65 12.20 -7.88
C ALA A 26 -12.94 12.78 -7.28
N SER A 27 -13.18 12.51 -6.00
CA SER A 27 -14.29 13.09 -5.25
C SER A 27 -13.74 14.10 -4.25
N PRO A 28 -14.22 15.37 -4.25
CA PRO A 28 -13.87 16.31 -3.21
C PRO A 28 -14.43 15.85 -1.87
N GLU A 29 -13.77 16.25 -0.79
CA GLU A 29 -14.31 16.06 0.56
C GLU A 29 -15.63 16.84 0.71
N GLY A 30 -16.64 16.22 1.32
CA GLY A 30 -17.91 16.88 1.62
C GLY A 30 -17.75 18.04 2.59
N ASN A 31 -18.50 19.12 2.40
CA ASN A 31 -18.43 20.33 3.24
C ASN A 31 -19.57 20.43 4.28
N ALA A 32 -20.39 19.39 4.41
CA ALA A 32 -21.52 19.38 5.32
C ALA A 32 -21.05 19.18 6.77
N VAL A 33 -21.00 20.28 7.52
CA VAL A 33 -20.50 20.34 8.91
C VAL A 33 -21.14 19.29 9.83
N ALA A 34 -22.41 18.95 9.61
CA ALA A 34 -23.13 17.93 10.39
C ALA A 34 -22.53 16.52 10.28
N PHE A 35 -21.76 16.24 9.22
CA PHE A 35 -21.07 14.98 8.97
C PHE A 35 -19.54 15.10 9.11
N CYS A 36 -19.05 16.28 9.51
CA CYS A 36 -17.62 16.49 9.73
C CYS A 36 -17.22 15.99 11.13
N LEU A 37 -16.07 15.33 11.22
CA LEU A 37 -15.40 15.03 12.48
C LEU A 37 -14.32 16.10 12.73
N PRO A 38 -14.58 17.16 13.52
CA PRO A 38 -13.69 18.32 13.63
C PRO A 38 -12.33 17.98 14.24
N ASN A 39 -12.23 16.89 15.01
CA ASN A 39 -10.99 16.43 15.64
C ASN A 39 -10.27 15.35 14.82
N LEU A 40 -10.72 15.05 13.59
CA LEU A 40 -10.06 14.09 12.72
C LEU A 40 -8.69 14.63 12.29
N ARG A 41 -7.63 13.91 12.64
CA ARG A 41 -6.28 14.22 12.14
C ARG A 41 -6.23 13.87 10.65
N LYS A 42 -5.95 14.89 9.83
CA LYS A 42 -5.78 14.72 8.38
C LYS A 42 -4.29 14.67 8.06
N SER A 43 -3.93 13.75 7.17
CA SER A 43 -2.61 13.65 6.57
C SER A 43 -2.75 13.80 5.06
N TYR A 44 -1.86 14.58 4.46
CA TYR A 44 -1.85 14.78 3.01
C TYR A 44 -0.79 13.87 2.38
N LEU A 45 -1.20 13.08 1.39
CA LEU A 45 -0.27 12.32 0.56
C LEU A 45 0.38 13.27 -0.44
N SER A 46 1.70 13.41 -0.34
CA SER A 46 2.50 14.19 -1.28
C SER A 46 3.50 13.25 -1.96
N PRO A 47 3.71 13.32 -3.28
CA PRO A 47 4.77 12.55 -3.92
C PRO A 47 6.11 12.90 -3.27
N LEU A 48 6.78 11.92 -2.66
CA LEU A 48 8.14 12.11 -2.18
C LEU A 48 9.06 12.11 -3.40
N LYS A 49 9.40 13.31 -3.90
CA LYS A 49 10.24 13.52 -5.11
C LYS A 49 11.63 12.87 -5.03
N SER A 50 12.07 12.48 -3.84
CA SER A 50 13.28 11.68 -3.59
C SER A 50 13.24 11.22 -2.14
N VAL A 51 13.01 9.93 -1.91
CA VAL A 51 13.17 9.37 -0.56
C VAL A 51 14.67 9.23 -0.30
N LYS A 52 15.26 10.16 0.45
CA LYS A 52 16.48 9.82 1.21
C LYS A 52 16.11 8.62 2.08
N LYS A 53 16.98 7.60 2.19
CA LYS A 53 16.77 6.31 2.89
C LYS A 53 16.05 6.37 4.26
N SER A 54 15.88 7.54 4.87
CA SER A 54 15.30 7.81 6.18
C SER A 54 13.92 8.51 6.16
N GLN A 55 13.16 8.56 5.05
CA GLN A 55 11.87 9.30 4.97
C GLN A 55 10.66 8.46 4.54
N PHE A 56 10.61 7.17 4.90
CA PHE A 56 9.41 6.36 4.69
C PHE A 56 8.35 6.66 5.75
N ASN A 57 7.07 6.58 5.37
CA ASN A 57 5.88 6.74 6.21
C ASN A 57 4.88 5.62 5.91
N PHE A 58 3.78 5.57 6.67
CA PHE A 58 2.68 4.60 6.50
C PHE A 58 2.24 4.46 5.03
N ILE A 59 2.09 5.56 4.30
CA ILE A 59 1.94 5.54 2.84
C ILE A 59 3.13 6.27 2.23
N THR A 60 3.85 5.61 1.32
CA THR A 60 5.02 6.18 0.65
C THR A 60 4.94 5.99 -0.85
N TYR A 61 4.98 7.10 -1.59
CA TYR A 61 5.16 7.13 -3.04
C TYR A 61 6.63 7.40 -3.36
N SER A 62 7.33 6.46 -4.00
CA SER A 62 8.77 6.55 -4.27
C SER A 62 9.19 5.76 -5.52
N GLU A 63 10.41 5.97 -6.00
CA GLU A 63 10.94 5.23 -7.16
C GLU A 63 11.26 3.76 -6.84
N ARG A 64 11.56 3.45 -5.58
CA ARG A 64 11.90 2.10 -5.11
C ARG A 64 11.21 1.80 -3.79
N PRO A 65 10.76 0.55 -3.59
CA PRO A 65 10.21 0.12 -2.31
C PRO A 65 11.30 -0.01 -1.24
N LYS A 66 10.92 0.16 0.02
CA LYS A 66 11.64 -0.40 1.17
C LYS A 66 11.04 -1.77 1.47
N LEU A 67 11.77 -2.81 1.11
CA LEU A 67 11.35 -4.19 1.35
C LEU A 67 11.63 -4.61 2.78
N ILE A 68 10.70 -5.39 3.36
CA ILE A 68 10.92 -6.15 4.59
C ILE A 68 11.86 -7.32 4.26
N GLN A 69 11.58 -8.01 3.14
CA GLN A 69 12.35 -9.16 2.67
C GLN A 69 12.86 -8.90 1.25
N ASP A 70 14.19 -8.83 1.08
CA ASP A 70 14.84 -8.61 -0.21
C ASP A 70 15.09 -9.94 -0.94
N ASN A 71 14.04 -10.47 -1.57
CA ASN A 71 14.09 -11.71 -2.34
C ASN A 71 13.46 -11.52 -3.72
N ALA A 72 14.16 -11.95 -4.76
CA ALA A 72 13.80 -11.76 -6.16
C ALA A 72 12.43 -12.35 -6.53
N TYR A 73 11.98 -13.43 -5.87
CA TYR A 73 10.71 -14.11 -6.18
C TYR A 73 9.48 -13.18 -6.16
N TYR A 74 9.50 -12.12 -5.34
CA TYR A 74 8.43 -11.13 -5.29
C TYR A 74 8.33 -10.29 -6.58
N PHE A 75 9.42 -10.16 -7.33
CA PHE A 75 9.53 -9.26 -8.47
C PHE A 75 9.54 -9.96 -9.82
N GLU A 76 9.87 -11.25 -9.88
CA GLU A 76 10.06 -11.99 -11.13
C GLU A 76 8.87 -11.85 -12.10
N HIS A 77 7.64 -11.82 -11.58
CA HIS A 77 6.41 -11.70 -12.38
C HIS A 77 6.04 -10.26 -12.73
N LEU A 78 6.65 -9.26 -12.09
CA LEU A 78 6.30 -7.84 -12.23
C LEU A 78 7.28 -7.08 -13.13
N GLN A 79 8.56 -7.47 -13.15
CA GLN A 79 9.64 -6.70 -13.76
C GLN A 79 9.51 -6.50 -15.29
N GLN A 80 8.66 -7.26 -15.98
CA GLN A 80 8.51 -7.15 -17.43
C GLN A 80 7.66 -5.94 -17.83
N ASP A 81 6.52 -5.74 -17.18
CA ASP A 81 5.50 -4.77 -17.61
C ASP A 81 5.14 -3.72 -16.54
N TYR A 82 5.67 -3.88 -15.32
CA TYR A 82 5.27 -3.09 -14.16
C TYR A 82 6.46 -2.39 -13.49
N VAL A 83 6.18 -1.19 -13.00
CA VAL A 83 7.10 -0.39 -12.18
C VAL A 83 6.51 -0.19 -10.80
N PHE A 84 7.36 -0.15 -9.78
CA PHE A 84 6.92 0.18 -8.43
C PHE A 84 6.25 1.56 -8.42
N TYR A 85 5.15 1.68 -7.68
CA TYR A 85 4.33 2.88 -7.61
C TYR A 85 4.24 3.43 -6.18
N LEU A 86 3.80 2.61 -5.24
CA LEU A 86 3.49 3.04 -3.87
C LEU A 86 3.62 1.87 -2.91
N GLN A 87 3.99 2.15 -1.66
CA GLN A 87 3.90 1.19 -0.56
C GLN A 87 3.00 1.69 0.56
N ILE A 88 2.34 0.75 1.22
CA ILE A 88 1.62 0.93 2.49
C ILE A 88 2.33 0.05 3.51
N ASP A 89 2.88 0.63 4.56
CA ASP A 89 3.79 -0.05 5.50
C ASP A 89 3.29 0.16 6.94
N GLU A 90 2.75 -0.90 7.54
CA GLU A 90 2.20 -0.90 8.90
C GLU A 90 3.28 -0.76 9.98
N ASP A 91 4.58 -0.86 9.66
CA ASP A 91 5.66 -0.59 10.62
C ASP A 91 5.77 0.91 10.95
N TYR A 92 5.26 1.77 10.05
CA TYR A 92 5.18 3.21 10.24
C TYR A 92 3.82 3.68 10.78
N ASP A 93 3.07 2.76 11.39
CA ASP A 93 1.72 3.01 11.86
C ASP A 93 1.65 4.20 12.83
N LEU A 94 0.62 5.00 12.63
CA LEU A 94 0.25 6.08 13.53
C LEU A 94 -0.56 5.40 14.64
N ASP A 95 0.07 5.09 15.77
CA ASP A 95 -0.49 4.47 17.01
C ASP A 95 -1.93 4.89 17.40
N SER A 96 -2.45 5.99 16.85
CA SER A 96 -3.82 6.46 16.97
C SER A 96 -4.85 5.92 15.96
N THR A 97 -4.47 5.16 14.92
CA THR A 97 -5.31 4.95 13.71
C THR A 97 -5.74 3.51 13.49
N LEU A 98 -4.85 2.51 13.66
CA LEU A 98 -5.14 1.09 13.44
C LEU A 98 -5.12 0.28 14.76
N GLN A 99 -5.90 0.69 15.76
CA GLN A 99 -5.94 0.02 17.08
C GLN A 99 -6.26 -1.50 16.97
N GLY A 100 -5.22 -2.32 16.90
CA GLY A 100 -5.30 -3.79 16.88
C GLY A 100 -5.84 -4.42 15.60
N SER A 101 -6.02 -3.66 14.51
CA SER A 101 -6.58 -4.16 13.24
C SER A 101 -5.55 -4.06 12.10
N TYR A 102 -4.44 -4.77 12.27
CA TYR A 102 -3.35 -4.87 11.29
C TYR A 102 -3.76 -5.81 10.17
N ILE A 103 -4.01 -5.27 8.98
CA ILE A 103 -4.42 -6.04 7.81
C ILE A 103 -3.24 -6.87 7.31
N PHE A 104 -2.04 -6.29 7.35
CA PHE A 104 -0.80 -6.93 6.89
C PHE A 104 0.03 -7.51 8.03
N ALA A 105 -0.53 -7.63 9.24
CA ALA A 105 0.15 -8.17 10.41
C ALA A 105 1.53 -7.53 10.69
N TYR A 106 1.58 -6.19 10.70
CA TYR A 106 2.82 -5.39 10.79
C TYR A 106 3.69 -5.48 9.54
N GLY A 107 3.05 -5.84 8.43
CA GLY A 107 3.65 -5.98 7.12
C GLY A 107 3.49 -4.76 6.22
N ALA A 108 3.84 -4.94 4.96
CA ALA A 108 3.76 -3.91 3.94
C ALA A 108 3.16 -4.44 2.63
N LEU A 109 2.30 -3.64 2.02
CA LEU A 109 1.72 -3.84 0.69
C LEU A 109 2.45 -2.97 -0.33
N TYR A 110 2.81 -3.56 -1.47
CA TYR A 110 3.52 -2.90 -2.56
C TYR A 110 2.65 -2.87 -3.82
N LEU A 111 2.33 -1.65 -4.27
CA LEU A 111 1.55 -1.39 -5.47
C LEU A 111 2.46 -1.10 -6.66
N PHE A 112 2.03 -1.57 -7.81
CA PHE A 112 2.77 -1.47 -9.06
C PHE A 112 1.89 -0.89 -10.15
N GLN A 113 2.50 -0.08 -11.02
CA GLN A 113 1.84 0.52 -12.16
C GLN A 113 2.32 -0.15 -13.45
N HIS A 114 1.37 -0.54 -14.29
CA HIS A 114 1.67 -1.04 -15.62
C HIS A 114 2.26 0.08 -16.49
N GLN A 115 3.38 -0.19 -17.18
CA GLN A 115 4.13 0.81 -17.95
C GLN A 115 3.34 1.45 -19.10
N HIS A 116 2.52 0.67 -19.81
CA HIS A 116 1.72 1.15 -20.93
C HIS A 116 0.29 1.58 -20.58
N THR A 117 -0.42 0.79 -19.77
CA THR A 117 -1.85 1.07 -19.47
C THR A 117 -2.05 1.99 -18.29
N HIS A 118 -0.99 2.26 -17.51
CA HIS A 118 -1.01 3.02 -16.26
C HIS A 118 -1.91 2.44 -15.15
N ARG A 119 -2.51 1.26 -15.37
CA ARG A 119 -3.30 0.54 -14.38
C ARG A 119 -2.46 0.20 -13.16
N ILE A 120 -3.00 0.44 -11.97
CA ILE A 120 -2.37 0.08 -10.71
C ILE A 120 -2.86 -1.30 -10.26
N ILE A 121 -1.94 -2.13 -9.79
CA ILE A 121 -2.22 -3.46 -9.22
C ILE A 121 -1.54 -3.60 -7.86
N ALA A 122 -2.04 -4.53 -7.04
CA ALA A 122 -1.29 -5.03 -5.91
C ALA A 122 -0.25 -6.03 -6.43
N GLY A 123 1.03 -5.76 -6.19
CA GLY A 123 2.12 -6.63 -6.62
C GLY A 123 2.35 -7.75 -5.63
N PHE A 124 2.59 -7.39 -4.37
CA PHE A 124 2.73 -8.35 -3.28
C PHE A 124 2.58 -7.67 -1.92
N TRP A 125 2.35 -8.47 -0.88
CA TRP A 125 2.53 -8.05 0.51
C TRP A 125 3.57 -8.91 1.23
N GLN A 126 4.23 -8.32 2.22
CA GLN A 126 5.26 -8.95 3.08
C GLN A 126 4.85 -8.77 4.53
N HIS A 127 5.20 -9.71 5.42
CA HIS A 127 5.10 -9.60 6.87
C HIS A 127 6.35 -10.19 7.54
#